data_AF-A0A4R5KAX2-F1
#
_entry.id   AF-A0A4R5KAX2-F1
#
_cell.length_a   1.000
_cell.length_b   1.000
_cell.length_c   1.000
_cell.angle_alpha   90.00
_cell.angle_beta   90.00
_cell.angle_gamma   90.00
#
_symmetry.space_group_name_H-M   'P 1'
#
loop_
_entity.id
_entity.type
_entity.pdbx_description
1 polymer ?
#
loop_
_entity_poly.entity_id
_entity_poly.type
_entity_poly.pdbx_seq_one_letter_code
_entity_poly.pdbx_strand_id
1 'polypeptide(L)'
;MNRMAGGEPPLTVMLGRHFPRGRSHGLAVVPQSPKVCDLEWDKISLAISQARTTQNPSLVGTLAGLDMTIYAFQREEGPPFHWSRRDAVAGAAVRSELTVEEYATFLKLMGEKAIWPES
;
A
#
# COMPACT_ATOMS: atom_id res chain seq x y z
N MET A 1 -26.77 17.32 38.11
CA MET A 1 -26.62 17.39 36.64
C MET A 1 -25.18 17.78 36.37
N ASN A 2 -24.35 16.89 35.80
CA ASN A 2 -23.07 17.16 35.11
C ASN A 2 -22.37 15.81 34.81
N ARG A 3 -22.61 15.26 33.61
CA ARG A 3 -21.78 14.20 33.01
C ARG A 3 -20.75 14.91 32.11
N MET A 4 -19.48 14.88 32.49
CA MET A 4 -18.40 15.22 31.54
C MET A 4 -18.17 14.00 30.64
N ALA A 5 -18.47 14.20 29.36
CA ALA A 5 -18.38 13.20 28.31
C ALA A 5 -16.94 13.12 27.77
N GLY A 6 -16.46 11.88 27.62
CA GLY A 6 -15.61 11.40 26.52
C GLY A 6 -14.40 12.23 26.12
N GLY A 7 -13.25 11.98 26.75
CA GLY A 7 -11.97 12.14 26.08
C GLY A 7 -11.79 11.03 25.04
N GLU A 8 -11.38 11.39 23.82
CA GLU A 8 -11.11 10.42 22.75
C GLU A 8 -10.09 9.36 23.22
N PRO A 9 -10.25 8.08 22.82
CA PRO A 9 -9.33 7.03 23.24
C PRO A 9 -7.92 7.30 22.68
N PRO A 10 -6.85 7.01 23.45
CA PRO A 10 -5.45 7.35 23.08
C PRO A 10 -4.97 6.80 21.74
N LEU A 11 -5.61 5.73 21.24
CA LEU A 11 -5.33 5.15 19.93
C LEU A 11 -5.66 6.13 18.77
N THR A 12 -6.68 6.96 18.91
CA THR A 12 -7.07 7.94 17.88
C THR A 12 -6.02 9.05 17.73
N VAL A 13 -5.39 9.45 18.85
CA VAL A 13 -4.33 10.47 18.85
C VAL A 13 -2.99 9.91 18.35
N MET A 14 -2.68 8.64 18.63
CA MET A 14 -1.46 8.00 18.12
C MET A 14 -1.54 7.72 16.62
N LEU A 15 -2.71 7.33 16.09
CA LEU A 15 -2.90 7.13 14.65
C LEU A 15 -2.94 8.45 13.86
N GLY A 16 -3.25 9.58 14.51
CA GLY A 16 -3.23 10.91 13.89
C GLY A 16 -1.84 11.51 13.68
N ARG A 17 -0.79 11.00 14.35
CA ARG A 17 0.55 11.61 14.35
C ARG A 17 1.54 11.05 13.33
N HIS A 18 1.16 10.04 12.53
CA HIS A 18 2.01 9.46 11.48
C HIS A 18 1.34 9.53 10.11
N PHE A 19 0.72 10.67 9.79
CA PHE A 19 0.39 10.99 8.41
C PHE A 19 1.58 11.74 7.78
N PRO A 20 2.36 11.11 6.88
CA PRO A 20 3.27 11.83 6.00
C PRO A 20 2.43 12.62 4.99
N ARG A 21 1.91 13.77 5.44
CA ARG A 21 1.16 14.73 4.62
C ARG A 21 2.10 15.34 3.59
N GLY A 22 2.05 14.80 2.37
CA GLY A 22 2.66 15.39 1.18
C GLY A 22 2.04 14.94 -0.14
N ARG A 23 1.20 13.89 -0.15
CA ARG A 23 0.37 13.54 -1.31
C ARG A 23 -1.09 13.55 -0.91
N SER A 24 -1.90 14.26 -1.68
CA SER A 24 -3.36 14.22 -1.64
C SER A 24 -3.86 12.87 -2.15
N HIS A 25 -3.52 11.78 -1.46
CA HIS A 25 -4.29 10.55 -1.57
C HIS A 25 -5.56 10.82 -0.77
N GLY A 26 -6.61 11.28 -1.44
CA GLY A 26 -7.92 11.38 -0.81
C GLY A 26 -8.22 10.05 -0.13
N LEU A 27 -8.51 10.10 1.17
CA LEU A 27 -9.04 8.98 1.95
C LEU A 27 -10.45 8.65 1.44
N ALA A 28 -10.55 8.27 0.17
CA ALA A 28 -11.74 7.68 -0.40
C ALA A 28 -11.58 6.18 -0.18
N VAL A 29 -12.10 5.69 0.94
CA VAL A 29 -12.28 4.26 1.12
C VAL A 29 -13.33 3.83 0.12
N VAL A 30 -12.87 3.37 -1.05
CA VAL A 30 -13.76 2.85 -2.08
C VAL A 30 -14.12 1.41 -1.69
N PRO A 31 -15.42 1.11 -1.46
CA PRO A 31 -15.84 -0.24 -1.13
C PRO A 31 -15.53 -1.17 -2.30
N GLN A 32 -14.85 -2.27 -2.00
CA GLN A 32 -14.41 -3.24 -2.99
C GLN A 32 -14.79 -4.65 -2.53
N SER A 33 -14.88 -5.63 -3.43
CA SER A 33 -15.07 -7.02 -3.01
C SER A 33 -13.71 -7.70 -2.81
N PRO A 34 -13.62 -8.72 -1.93
CA PRO A 34 -12.38 -9.49 -1.75
C PRO A 34 -11.82 -10.05 -3.07
N LYS A 35 -12.70 -10.52 -3.97
CA LYS A 35 -12.30 -11.04 -5.29
C LYS A 35 -11.57 -10.02 -6.15
N VAL A 36 -11.92 -8.74 -6.04
CA VAL A 36 -11.23 -7.69 -6.81
C VAL A 36 -9.88 -7.38 -6.18
N CYS A 37 -9.74 -7.48 -4.85
CA CYS A 37 -8.41 -7.45 -4.22
C CYS A 37 -7.52 -8.54 -4.81
N ASP A 38 -7.95 -9.80 -4.80
CA ASP A 38 -7.15 -10.92 -5.33
C ASP A 38 -6.76 -10.69 -6.80
N LEU A 39 -7.71 -10.25 -7.64
CA LEU A 39 -7.45 -9.93 -9.05
C LEU A 39 -6.40 -8.84 -9.22
N GLU A 40 -6.39 -7.80 -8.39
CA GLU A 40 -5.42 -6.72 -8.48
C GLU A 40 -4.02 -7.15 -8.02
N TRP A 41 -3.93 -8.07 -7.06
CA TRP A 41 -2.67 -8.72 -6.69
C TRP A 41 -2.12 -9.56 -7.85
N ASP A 42 -2.97 -10.31 -8.53
CA ASP A 42 -2.59 -11.09 -9.72
C ASP A 42 -2.13 -10.18 -10.86
N LYS A 43 -2.80 -9.03 -11.09
CA LYS A 43 -2.40 -8.06 -12.11
C LYS A 43 -0.99 -7.50 -11.88
N ILE A 44 -0.60 -7.24 -10.64
CA ILE A 44 0.75 -6.76 -10.33
C ILE A 44 1.77 -7.86 -10.60
N SER A 45 1.47 -9.08 -10.17
CA SER A 45 2.35 -10.25 -10.41
C SER A 45 2.52 -10.51 -11.92
N LEU A 46 1.44 -10.37 -12.70
CA LEU A 46 1.47 -10.44 -14.16
C LEU A 46 2.29 -9.30 -14.79
N ALA A 47 2.11 -8.06 -14.33
CA ALA A 47 2.87 -6.91 -14.84
C ALA A 47 4.37 -7.08 -14.60
N ILE A 48 4.77 -7.59 -13.43
CA ILE A 48 6.17 -7.92 -13.13
C ILE A 48 6.67 -9.00 -14.09
N SER A 49 5.92 -10.10 -14.22
CA SER A 49 6.28 -11.22 -15.11
C SER A 49 6.46 -10.78 -16.56
N GLN A 50 5.55 -9.94 -17.08
CA GLN A 50 5.62 -9.39 -18.43
C GLN A 50 6.80 -8.44 -18.62
N ALA A 51 7.13 -7.61 -17.62
CA ALA A 51 8.29 -6.74 -17.71
C ALA A 51 9.60 -7.54 -17.76
N ARG A 52 9.67 -8.68 -17.07
CA ARG A 52 10.82 -9.60 -17.13
C ARG A 52 11.00 -10.22 -18.51
N THR A 53 9.92 -10.70 -19.13
CA THR A 53 10.00 -11.33 -20.46
C THR A 53 10.31 -10.35 -21.58
N THR A 54 9.84 -9.10 -21.44
CA THR A 54 10.04 -8.05 -22.45
C THR A 54 11.30 -7.20 -22.22
N GLN A 55 12.11 -7.51 -21.20
CA GLN A 55 13.25 -6.68 -20.74
C GLN A 55 12.86 -5.20 -20.58
N ASN A 56 11.65 -4.94 -20.09
CA ASN A 56 11.13 -3.59 -20.01
C ASN A 56 11.93 -2.79 -18.97
N PRO A 57 12.69 -1.75 -19.38
CA PRO A 57 13.50 -0.95 -18.47
C PRO A 57 12.65 -0.08 -17.52
N SER A 58 11.33 -0.02 -17.72
CA SER A 58 10.42 0.83 -16.95
C SER A 58 9.58 0.10 -15.90
N LEU A 59 9.88 -1.15 -15.52
CA LEU A 59 9.08 -1.90 -14.53
C LEU A 59 8.78 -1.06 -13.29
N VAL A 60 9.83 -0.51 -12.66
CA VAL A 60 9.70 0.28 -11.44
C VAL A 60 8.88 1.55 -11.66
N GLY A 61 9.07 2.23 -12.81
CA GLY A 61 8.27 3.40 -13.17
C GLY A 61 6.80 3.07 -13.42
N THR A 62 6.51 1.90 -14.00
CA THR A 62 5.16 1.39 -14.23
C THR A 62 4.46 1.10 -12.90
N LEU A 63 5.15 0.42 -11.98
CA LEU A 63 4.62 0.15 -10.63
C LEU A 63 4.38 1.44 -9.84
N ALA A 64 5.29 2.41 -9.92
CA ALA A 64 5.15 3.70 -9.25
C ALA A 64 4.05 4.58 -9.85
N GLY A 65 3.68 4.36 -11.11
CA GLY A 65 2.58 5.05 -11.79
C GLY A 65 1.19 4.46 -11.50
N LEU A 66 1.10 3.34 -10.79
CA LEU A 66 -0.18 2.74 -10.44
C LEU A 66 -0.95 3.62 -9.43
N ASP A 67 -2.27 3.48 -9.43
CA ASP A 67 -3.13 4.11 -8.43
C ASP A 67 -2.90 3.46 -7.05
N MET A 68 -2.39 4.27 -6.12
CA MET A 68 -2.08 3.91 -4.73
C MET A 68 -3.21 4.23 -3.76
N THR A 69 -4.43 4.44 -4.27
CA THR A 69 -5.63 4.57 -3.44
C THR A 69 -5.74 3.40 -2.47
N ILE A 70 -6.11 3.72 -1.23
CA ILE A 70 -6.38 2.72 -0.20
C ILE A 70 -7.84 2.31 -0.31
N TYR A 71 -8.06 1.04 -0.62
CA TYR A 71 -9.36 0.41 -0.67
C TYR A 71 -9.68 -0.24 0.66
N ALA A 72 -10.96 -0.38 0.97
CA ALA A 72 -11.37 -1.26 2.06
C ALA A 72 -12.52 -2.17 1.66
N PHE A 73 -12.56 -3.33 2.29
CA PHE A 73 -13.65 -4.28 2.14
C PHE A 73 -13.94 -4.99 3.45
N GLN A 74 -15.20 -5.38 3.60
CA GLN A 74 -15.65 -6.16 4.76
C GLN A 74 -15.26 -7.63 4.54
N ARG A 75 -14.56 -8.23 5.51
CA ARG A 75 -14.35 -9.68 5.57
C ARG A 75 -15.56 -10.33 6.27
N GLU A 76 -15.82 -11.61 5.98
CA GLU A 76 -16.97 -12.37 6.54
C GLU A 76 -17.03 -12.28 8.06
N GLU A 77 -15.87 -12.25 8.73
CA GLU A 77 -15.75 -12.00 10.16
C GLU A 77 -14.59 -11.02 10.42
N GLY A 78 -14.84 -9.97 11.21
CA GLY A 78 -13.80 -9.04 11.67
C GLY A 78 -13.90 -7.60 11.14
N PRO A 79 -12.93 -6.73 11.50
CA PRO A 79 -12.92 -5.34 11.08
C PRO A 79 -12.68 -5.20 9.55
N PRO A 80 -13.07 -4.06 8.96
CA PRO A 80 -12.77 -3.77 7.56
C PRO A 80 -11.28 -3.93 7.26
N PHE A 81 -10.98 -4.71 6.23
CA PHE A 81 -9.62 -4.88 5.75
C PHE A 81 -9.28 -3.76 4.79
N HIS A 82 -8.12 -3.13 4.99
CA HIS A 82 -7.62 -2.04 4.16
C HIS A 82 -6.44 -2.55 3.34
N TRP A 83 -6.37 -2.15 2.07
CA TRP A 83 -5.28 -2.55 1.20
C TRP A 83 -5.07 -1.54 0.07
N SER A 84 -3.90 -1.59 -0.54
CA SER A 84 -3.50 -0.77 -1.68
C SER A 84 -2.61 -1.58 -2.62
N ARG A 85 -2.44 -1.09 -3.85
CA ARG A 85 -1.49 -1.69 -4.80
C ARG A 85 -0.04 -1.67 -4.29
N ARG A 86 0.29 -0.74 -3.37
CA ARG A 86 1.58 -0.74 -2.67
C ARG A 86 1.79 -2.01 -1.84
N ASP A 87 0.75 -2.52 -1.18
CA ASP A 87 0.83 -3.75 -0.38
C ASP A 87 1.09 -4.96 -1.28
N ALA A 88 0.49 -5.00 -2.46
CA ALA A 88 0.75 -6.03 -3.46
C ALA A 88 2.18 -5.96 -4.02
N VAL A 89 2.71 -4.76 -4.27
CA VAL A 89 4.13 -4.56 -4.66
C VAL A 89 5.08 -5.00 -3.54
N ALA A 90 4.77 -4.67 -2.28
CA ALA A 90 5.55 -5.15 -1.13
C ALA A 90 5.50 -6.68 -1.01
N GLY A 91 4.34 -7.29 -1.22
CA GLY A 91 4.18 -8.74 -1.28
C GLY A 91 5.01 -9.39 -2.38
N ALA A 92 5.08 -8.77 -3.57
CA ALA A 92 5.95 -9.23 -4.65
C ALA A 92 7.43 -9.19 -4.28
N ALA A 93 7.88 -8.16 -3.56
CA ALA A 93 9.25 -8.09 -3.03
C ALA A 93 9.52 -9.22 -2.01
N VAL A 94 8.58 -9.50 -1.10
CA VAL A 94 8.70 -10.62 -0.13
C VAL A 94 8.79 -11.97 -0.84
N ARG A 95 8.10 -12.14 -1.97
CA ARG A 95 8.15 -13.36 -2.80
C ARG A 95 9.35 -13.42 -3.75
N SER A 96 10.29 -12.46 -3.67
CA SER A 96 11.46 -12.35 -4.56
C SER A 96 11.13 -12.13 -6.05
N GLU A 97 9.93 -11.63 -6.36
CA GLU A 97 9.56 -11.25 -7.74
C GLU A 97 10.20 -9.90 -8.14
N LEU A 98 10.49 -9.07 -7.13
CA LEU A 98 11.27 -7.85 -7.24
C LEU A 98 12.61 -8.03 -6.54
N THR A 99 13.68 -7.52 -7.15
CA THR A 99 14.97 -7.39 -6.48
C THR A 99 14.91 -6.31 -5.41
N VAL A 100 15.84 -6.35 -4.45
CA VAL A 100 15.98 -5.33 -3.41
C VAL A 100 16.20 -3.94 -4.03
N GLU A 101 16.98 -3.84 -5.09
CA GLU A 101 17.25 -2.59 -5.79
C GLU A 101 16.00 -2.00 -6.46
N GLU A 102 15.20 -2.83 -7.10
CA GLU A 102 13.95 -2.40 -7.74
C GLU A 102 12.91 -1.96 -6.73
N TYR A 103 12.77 -2.70 -5.63
CA TYR A 103 11.85 -2.33 -4.56
C TYR A 103 12.32 -1.03 -3.87
N ALA A 104 13.61 -0.88 -3.58
CA ALA A 104 14.16 0.36 -3.04
C ALA A 104 13.96 1.55 -3.99
N THR A 105 14.10 1.34 -5.29
CA THR A 105 13.86 2.38 -6.31
C THR A 105 12.38 2.73 -6.40
N PHE A 106 11.48 1.75 -6.31
CA PHE A 106 10.04 1.97 -6.22
C PHE A 106 9.70 2.85 -5.01
N LEU A 107 10.22 2.54 -3.82
CA LEU A 107 10.01 3.34 -2.61
C LEU A 107 10.50 4.79 -2.79
N LYS A 108 11.67 4.98 -3.42
CA LYS A 108 12.18 6.33 -3.73
C LYS A 108 11.24 7.11 -4.66
N LEU A 109 10.69 6.50 -5.71
CA LEU A 109 9.71 7.14 -6.61
C LEU A 109 8.38 7.45 -5.91
N MET A 110 8.02 6.65 -4.91
CA MET A 110 6.88 6.91 -4.03
C MET A 110 7.12 8.09 -3.07
N GLY A 111 8.35 8.62 -3.00
CA GLY A 111 8.75 9.67 -2.07
C GLY A 111 9.08 9.15 -0.67
N GLU A 112 9.31 7.85 -0.53
CA GLU A 112 9.62 7.20 0.73
C GLU A 112 11.13 7.11 0.94
N LYS A 113 11.56 7.30 2.19
CA LYS A 113 12.94 7.12 2.60
C LYS A 113 13.12 5.69 3.13
N ALA A 114 13.76 4.83 2.35
CA ALA A 114 14.21 3.54 2.87
C ALA A 114 15.37 3.76 3.86
N ILE A 115 15.15 3.41 5.13
CA ILE A 115 16.19 3.40 6.15
C ILE A 115 16.52 1.94 6.42
N TRP A 116 17.72 1.54 6.04
CA TRP A 116 18.24 0.22 6.39
C TRP A 116 18.87 0.30 7.79
N PRO A 117 18.59 -0.64 8.70
CA PRO A 117 19.32 -0.71 9.96
C PRO A 117 20.81 -0.88 9.63
N GLU A 118 21.63 -0.03 10.23
CA GLU A 118 23.09 -0.19 10.11
C GLU A 118 23.47 -1.54 10.72
N SER A 119 24.31 -2.27 9.99
CA SER A 119 24.82 -3.61 10.32
C SER A 119 25.69 -3.62 11.56
#